data_AF-A0A9P1D206-F1
#
_entry.id   AF-A0A9P1D206-F1
#
_cell.length_a   1.000
_cell.length_b   1.000
_cell.length_c   1.000
_cell.angle_alpha   90.00
_cell.angle_beta   90.00
_cell.angle_gamma   90.00
#
_symmetry.space_group_name_H-M   'P 1'
#
loop_
_entity.id
_entity.type
_entity.pdbx_description
1 polymer ?
#
loop_
_entity_poly.entity_id
_entity_poly.type
_entity_poly.pdbx_seq_one_letter_code
_entity_poly.pdbx_strand_id
1 'polypeptide(L)'
;MLNQHIRTPAVRIYFESLGLDVTDAWSFFKLLDSDGGGAVEVEEFLLGCLRLRGHARAMDIAKLTYDQTWLIKSQGKFQQFVEEELQGLNNKVTALTQIFGEKD
;
A
#
# COMPACT_ATOMS: atom_id res chain seq x y z
N MET A 1 -14.22 -19.15 6.40
CA MET A 1 -15.37 -19.22 7.33
C MET A 1 -15.85 -17.84 7.80
N LEU A 2 -14.98 -16.92 8.23
CA LEU A 2 -15.39 -15.60 8.74
C LEU A 2 -16.11 -14.68 7.72
N ASN A 3 -15.70 -14.71 6.44
CA ASN A 3 -16.32 -13.91 5.36
C ASN A 3 -17.80 -14.27 5.08
N GLN A 4 -18.23 -15.51 5.40
CA GLN A 4 -19.63 -15.92 5.24
C GLN A 4 -20.51 -15.44 6.40
N HIS A 5 -19.98 -15.38 7.62
CA HIS A 5 -20.74 -14.97 8.81
C HIS A 5 -20.81 -13.44 8.99
N ILE A 6 -19.81 -12.68 8.53
CA ILE A 6 -19.85 -11.19 8.50
C ILE A 6 -20.98 -10.65 7.61
N ARG A 7 -21.51 -11.46 6.69
CA ARG A 7 -22.66 -11.07 5.87
C ARG A 7 -23.99 -11.16 6.61
N THR A 8 -24.04 -11.77 7.80
CA THR A 8 -25.27 -11.82 8.58
C THR A 8 -25.55 -10.46 9.22
N PRO A 9 -26.82 -9.98 9.23
CA PRO A 9 -27.16 -8.69 9.80
C PRO A 9 -26.74 -8.55 11.26
N ALA A 10 -26.92 -9.60 12.06
CA ALA A 10 -26.55 -9.59 13.48
C ALA A 10 -25.05 -9.34 13.71
N VAL A 11 -24.19 -9.96 12.88
CA VAL A 11 -22.74 -9.73 12.97
C VAL A 11 -22.39 -8.33 12.51
N ARG A 12 -22.99 -7.82 11.43
CA ARG A 12 -22.74 -6.43 10.98
C ARG A 12 -23.09 -5.41 12.04
N ILE A 13 -24.29 -5.51 12.64
CA ILE A 13 -24.74 -4.63 13.71
C ILE A 13 -23.78 -4.68 14.90
N TYR A 14 -23.28 -5.87 15.25
CA TYR A 14 -22.30 -6.02 16.32
C TYR A 14 -20.98 -5.30 16.00
N PHE A 15 -20.41 -5.48 14.81
CA PHE A 15 -19.18 -4.78 14.41
C PHE A 15 -19.39 -3.26 14.31
N GLU A 16 -20.51 -2.80 13.76
CA GLU A 16 -20.88 -1.39 13.73
C GLU A 16 -20.98 -0.80 15.15
N SER A 17 -21.54 -1.54 16.11
CA SER A 17 -21.59 -1.12 17.52
C SER A 17 -20.20 -1.00 18.16
N LEU A 18 -19.21 -1.73 17.64
CA LEU A 18 -17.80 -1.60 18.02
C LEU A 18 -17.10 -0.46 17.28
N GLY A 19 -17.75 0.19 16.31
CA GLY A 19 -17.18 1.23 15.46
C GLY A 19 -16.37 0.67 14.28
N LEU A 20 -16.63 -0.56 13.86
CA LEU A 20 -15.94 -1.21 12.74
C LEU A 20 -16.85 -1.25 11.52
N ASP A 21 -16.38 -0.68 10.41
CA ASP A 21 -17.04 -0.82 9.12
C ASP A 21 -16.56 -2.11 8.43
N VAL A 22 -17.47 -3.08 8.34
CA VAL A 22 -17.25 -4.37 7.67
C VAL A 22 -18.10 -4.52 6.40
N THR A 23 -18.56 -3.40 5.83
CA THR A 23 -19.38 -3.39 4.61
C THR A 23 -18.65 -4.09 3.48
N ASP A 24 -17.38 -3.76 3.29
CA ASP A 24 -16.43 -4.47 2.45
C ASP A 24 -15.57 -5.42 3.31
N ALA A 25 -16.09 -6.62 3.53
CA ALA A 25 -15.41 -7.65 4.29
C ALA A 25 -14.03 -8.00 3.70
N TRP A 26 -13.86 -7.95 2.37
CA TRP A 26 -12.58 -8.28 1.74
C TRP A 26 -11.50 -7.27 2.11
N SER A 27 -11.79 -5.98 1.94
CA SER A 27 -10.87 -4.91 2.35
C SER A 27 -10.61 -4.94 3.85
N PHE A 28 -11.64 -5.21 4.67
CA PHE A 28 -11.48 -5.36 6.11
C PHE A 28 -10.46 -6.46 6.46
N PHE A 29 -10.60 -7.68 5.93
CA PHE A 29 -9.65 -8.76 6.20
C PHE A 29 -8.25 -8.45 5.69
N LYS A 30 -8.13 -7.82 4.52
CA LYS A 30 -6.83 -7.40 3.98
C LYS A 30 -6.12 -6.37 4.87
N LEU A 31 -6.87 -5.54 5.59
CA LEU A 31 -6.32 -4.58 6.56
C LEU A 31 -5.93 -5.23 7.90
N LEU A 32 -6.46 -6.43 8.19
CA LEU A 32 -6.11 -7.21 9.38
C LEU A 32 -4.85 -8.06 9.13
N ASP A 33 -4.75 -8.69 7.96
CA ASP A 33 -3.61 -9.50 7.50
C ASP A 33 -2.34 -8.62 7.41
N SER A 34 -1.59 -8.61 8.50
CA SER A 34 -0.48 -7.68 8.71
C SER A 34 0.84 -8.25 8.20
N ASP A 35 0.97 -9.57 8.16
CA ASP A 35 2.12 -10.28 7.63
C ASP A 35 2.00 -10.62 6.13
N GLY A 36 0.78 -10.50 5.56
CA GLY A 36 0.52 -10.78 4.15
C GLY A 36 0.40 -12.27 3.84
N GLY A 37 0.19 -13.11 4.86
CA GLY A 37 0.06 -14.56 4.75
C GLY A 37 -1.23 -15.01 4.06
N GLY A 38 -2.19 -14.11 3.83
CA GLY A 38 -3.47 -14.40 3.19
C GLY A 38 -4.49 -15.07 4.11
N ALA A 39 -4.13 -15.30 5.37
CA ALA A 39 -5.00 -15.74 6.45
C ALA A 39 -4.84 -14.76 7.61
N VAL A 40 -5.92 -14.52 8.36
CA VAL A 40 -5.88 -13.62 9.52
C VAL A 40 -5.86 -14.47 10.78
N GLU A 41 -4.76 -14.38 11.53
CA GLU A 41 -4.64 -15.04 12.82
C GLU A 41 -5.48 -14.33 13.90
N VAL A 42 -5.73 -15.00 15.03
CA VAL A 42 -6.54 -14.42 16.12
C VAL A 42 -5.91 -13.12 16.65
N GLU A 43 -4.59 -13.09 16.78
CA GLU A 43 -3.86 -11.91 17.27
C GLU A 43 -4.02 -10.72 16.30
N GLU A 44 -3.85 -10.96 15.00
CA GLU A 44 -4.03 -9.96 13.95
C GLU A 44 -5.48 -9.44 13.89
N PHE A 45 -6.44 -10.34 14.06
CA PHE A 45 -7.85 -9.98 14.12
C PHE A 45 -8.13 -9.04 15.30
N LEU A 46 -7.66 -9.38 16.50
CA LEU A 46 -7.88 -8.59 17.71
C LEU A 46 -7.18 -7.22 17.62
N LEU A 47 -5.87 -7.21 17.31
CA LEU A 47 -5.10 -5.98 17.19
C LEU A 47 -5.61 -5.10 16.05
N GLY A 48 -5.95 -5.70 14.92
CA GLY A 48 -6.48 -4.98 13.77
C GLY A 48 -7.88 -4.40 14.04
N CYS A 49 -8.77 -5.11 14.75
CA CYS A 49 -10.04 -4.54 15.20
C CYS A 49 -9.84 -3.37 16.17
N LEU A 50 -8.88 -3.46 17.09
CA LEU A 50 -8.56 -2.34 17.99
C LEU A 50 -8.03 -1.12 17.23
N ARG A 51 -7.23 -1.34 16.17
CA ARG A 51 -6.68 -0.29 15.32
C ARG A 51 -7.71 0.37 14.40
N LEU A 52 -8.61 -0.42 13.82
CA LEU A 52 -9.60 0.03 12.85
C LEU A 52 -10.89 0.55 13.49
N ARG A 53 -11.02 0.44 14.82
CA ARG A 53 -12.19 0.90 15.55
C ARG A 53 -12.33 2.42 15.49
N GLY A 54 -13.51 2.86 15.08
CA GLY A 54 -13.90 4.25 15.01
C GLY A 54 -13.55 4.91 13.67
N HIS A 55 -13.75 6.22 13.61
CA HIS A 55 -13.48 6.99 12.40
C HIS A 55 -12.06 7.53 12.44
N ALA A 56 -11.40 7.58 11.27
CA ALA A 56 -10.15 8.32 11.12
C ALA A 56 -10.35 9.78 11.54
N ARG A 57 -9.50 10.28 12.44
CA ARG A 57 -9.59 11.67 12.90
C ARG A 57 -8.96 12.59 11.86
N ALA A 58 -9.29 13.88 11.93
CA ALA A 58 -8.71 14.90 11.04
C ALA A 58 -7.17 14.89 11.08
N MET A 59 -6.56 14.62 12.24
CA MET A 59 -5.11 14.45 12.39
C MET A 59 -4.56 13.24 11.61
N ASP A 60 -5.27 12.12 11.64
CA ASP A 60 -4.84 10.89 10.94
C ASP A 60 -4.85 11.12 9.42
N ILE A 61 -5.87 11.82 8.90
CA ILE A 61 -5.97 12.23 7.50
C ILE A 61 -4.89 13.26 7.14
N ALA A 62 -4.67 14.27 7.97
CA ALA A 62 -3.63 15.27 7.73
C ALA A 62 -2.22 14.64 7.67
N LYS A 63 -1.95 13.66 8.55
CA LYS A 63 -0.71 12.89 8.52
C LYS A 63 -0.59 12.07 7.23
N LEU A 64 -1.64 11.37 6.81
CA LEU A 64 -1.65 10.65 5.53
C LEU A 64 -1.30 11.57 4.35
N THR A 65 -1.93 12.74 4.27
CA THR A 65 -1.66 13.74 3.20
C THR A 65 -0.22 14.25 3.26
N TYR A 66 0.31 14.49 4.45
CA TYR A 66 1.71 14.89 4.64
C TYR A 66 2.68 13.81 4.17
N ASP A 67 2.50 12.57 4.63
CA ASP A 67 3.33 11.41 4.29
C ASP A 67 3.28 11.13 2.77
N GLN A 68 2.10 11.23 2.16
CA GLN A 68 1.91 11.10 0.71
C GLN A 68 2.66 12.20 -0.06
N THR A 69 2.55 13.46 0.37
CA THR A 69 3.25 14.59 -0.28
C THR A 69 4.76 14.41 -0.19
N TRP A 70 5.26 13.95 0.96
CA TRP A 70 6.66 13.66 1.17
C TRP A 70 7.14 12.52 0.25
N LEU A 71 6.36 11.43 0.15
CA LEU A 71 6.69 10.29 -0.68
C LEU A 71 6.76 10.67 -2.16
N ILE A 72 5.79 11.44 -2.67
CA ILE A 72 5.79 11.94 -4.06
C ILE A 72 7.03 12.77 -4.35
N LYS A 73 7.42 13.66 -3.42
CA LYS A 73 8.64 14.48 -3.58
C LYS A 73 9.91 13.61 -3.57
N SER A 74 9.98 12.62 -2.70
CA SER A 74 11.11 11.70 -2.63
C SER A 74 11.20 10.83 -3.89
N GLN A 75 10.06 10.35 -4.39
CA GLN A 75 9.96 9.60 -5.63
C GLN A 75 10.44 10.42 -6.84
N GLY A 76 10.05 11.68 -6.96
CA GLY A 76 10.50 12.55 -8.06
C GLY A 76 12.01 12.72 -8.10
N LYS A 77 12.67 12.85 -6.95
CA LYS A 77 14.15 12.91 -6.86
C LYS A 77 14.79 11.60 -7.31
N PHE A 78 14.25 10.46 -6.88
CA PHE A 78 14.74 9.15 -7.29
C PHE A 78 14.56 8.93 -8.79
N GLN A 79 13.40 9.31 -9.34
CA GLN A 79 13.13 9.23 -10.78
C GLN A 79 14.14 10.06 -11.58
N GLN A 80 14.40 11.31 -11.16
CA GLN A 80 15.40 12.16 -11.82
C GLN A 80 16.79 11.51 -11.80
N PHE A 81 17.23 10.99 -10.64
CA PHE A 81 18.51 10.30 -10.52
C PHE A 81 18.60 9.09 -11.47
N VAL A 82 17.56 8.26 -11.52
CA VAL A 82 17.52 7.08 -12.41
C VAL A 82 17.55 7.49 -13.87
N GLU A 83 16.83 8.56 -14.24
CA GLU A 83 16.81 9.08 -15.61
C GLU A 83 18.19 9.59 -16.05
N GLU A 84 18.90 10.32 -15.18
CA GLU A 84 20.26 10.80 -15.42
C GLU A 84 21.25 9.63 -15.61
N GLU A 85 21.19 8.62 -14.74
CA GLU A 85 22.05 7.43 -14.85
C GLU A 85 21.76 6.60 -16.11
N LEU A 86 20.49 6.39 -16.44
CA LEU A 86 20.09 5.68 -17.67
C LEU A 86 20.51 6.44 -18.93
N GLN A 87 20.36 7.77 -18.95
CA GLN A 87 20.85 8.59 -20.05
C GLN A 87 22.38 8.48 -20.18
N GLY A 88 23.10 8.50 -19.06
CA GLY A 88 24.55 8.30 -19.01
C GLY A 88 24.98 6.95 -19.58
N LEU A 89 24.27 5.87 -19.23
CA LEU A 89 24.49 4.54 -19.77
C LEU A 89 24.18 4.47 -21.27
N ASN A 90 23.05 5.02 -21.71
CA ASN A 90 22.65 5.03 -23.12
C ASN A 90 23.68 5.78 -24.00
N ASN A 91 24.22 6.90 -23.50
CA ASN A 91 25.26 7.64 -24.19
C ASN A 91 26.55 6.81 -24.35
N LYS A 92 26.97 6.09 -23.29
CA LYS A 92 28.15 5.20 -23.33
C LYS A 92 27.95 4.03 -24.29
N VAL A 93 26.78 3.38 -24.26
CA VAL A 93 26.43 2.28 -25.17
C VAL A 93 26.44 2.78 -26.62
N THR A 94 25.84 3.94 -26.90
CA THR A 94 25.82 4.54 -28.24
C THR A 94 27.24 4.82 -28.75
N ALA A 95 28.12 5.37 -27.91
CA ALA A 95 29.50 5.63 -28.27
C ALA A 95 30.28 4.34 -28.59
N LEU A 96 30.07 3.27 -27.80
CA LEU A 96 30.69 1.96 -28.08
C LEU A 96 30.18 1.39 -29.41
N THR A 97 28.88 1.43 -29.67
CA THR A 97 28.31 0.94 -30.93
C THR A 97 28.87 1.68 -32.14
N GLN A 98 29.11 3.00 -32.04
CA GLN A 98 29.75 3.76 -33.11
C GLN A 98 31.21 3.35 -33.34
N ILE A 99 31.98 3.08 -32.29
CA ILE A 99 33.38 2.65 -32.38
C ILE A 99 33.50 1.25 -33.01
N PHE A 100 32.58 0.35 -32.68
CA PHE A 100 32.67 -1.06 -33.10
C PHE A 100 31.80 -1.42 -34.31
N GLY A 101 30.86 -0.55 -34.72
CA GLY A 101 29.88 -0.80 -35.79
C GLY A 101 30.33 -0.42 -37.22
N GLU A 102 31.50 0.20 -37.41
CA GLU A 102 32.05 0.53 -38.75
C GLU A 102 32.95 -0.57 -39.35
N LYS A 103 32.98 -1.77 -38.77
CA LYS A 103 33.68 -2.93 -39.35
C LYS A 103 32.68 -3.93 -39.95
N ASP A 104 32.11 -3.58 -41.09
CA ASP A 104 31.66 -4.52 -42.13
C ASP A 104 31.71 -3.83 -43.51
#